data_AF-A0A958K711-F1
#
_entry.id   AF-A0A958K711-F1
#
_cell.length_a   1.000
_cell.length_b   1.000
_cell.length_c   1.000
_cell.angle_alpha   90.00
_cell.angle_beta   90.00
_cell.angle_gamma   90.00
#
_symmetry.space_group_name_H-M   'P 1'
#
loop_
_entity.id
_entity.type
_entity.pdbx_description
1 polymer ?
#
loop_
_entity_poly.entity_id
_entity_poly.type
_entity_poly.pdbx_seq_one_letter_code
_entity_poly.pdbx_strand_id
1 'polypeptide(L)'
;MKTVHWLIIFAFVSCCIGCSSKDAQGRTEINAKDEDEASVTEAQLLQQGKKYFEEGLYSVAQEKFQSLVNNFPLGPYAEFSSLKIADAEYAMAKYTDAISSYQSFSQSYPNSAARPYAILQVAICFQLANQGIGRDNATLEGAEKAYQKLFTEYPDSLFSDTGKKGYDDLLALRAAHQEFILNFYKKRGFTEAYEARKQEFDSKWKQHLKNSDEN
;
A
#
# COMPACT_ATOMS: atom_id res chain seq x y z
N MET A 1 -63.65 43.77 -8.93
CA MET A 1 -63.41 44.86 -7.96
C MET A 1 -61.92 44.88 -7.68
N LYS A 2 -61.20 45.83 -8.32
CA LYS A 2 -60.56 47.03 -7.73
C LYS A 2 -59.31 46.67 -6.90
N THR A 3 -58.09 47.16 -7.12
CA THR A 3 -57.41 47.91 -8.19
C THR A 3 -55.94 47.99 -7.77
N VAL A 4 -55.06 48.00 -8.77
CA VAL A 4 -53.63 48.34 -8.85
C VAL A 4 -53.22 49.58 -8.01
N HIS A 5 -51.97 49.66 -7.51
CA HIS A 5 -50.96 50.70 -7.86
C HIS A 5 -49.72 50.79 -6.91
N TRP A 6 -48.59 50.36 -7.49
CA TRP A 6 -47.24 50.97 -7.61
C TRP A 6 -46.76 52.15 -6.73
N LEU A 7 -45.56 51.96 -6.16
CA LEU A 7 -44.39 52.84 -5.92
C LEU A 7 -44.56 54.37 -5.87
N ILE A 8 -44.04 55.00 -4.80
CA ILE A 8 -43.33 56.30 -4.86
C ILE A 8 -42.17 56.33 -3.84
N ILE A 9 -41.00 56.72 -4.35
CA ILE A 9 -39.72 57.01 -3.68
C ILE A 9 -39.78 58.39 -3.02
N PHE A 10 -39.21 58.56 -1.83
CA PHE A 10 -38.72 59.86 -1.37
C PHE A 10 -37.37 59.72 -0.66
N ALA A 11 -36.40 60.48 -1.14
CA ALA A 11 -35.04 60.51 -0.67
C ALA A 11 -34.81 61.69 0.30
N PHE A 12 -33.76 61.52 1.11
CA PHE A 12 -32.82 62.54 1.60
C PHE A 12 -33.10 63.28 2.92
N VAL A 13 -31.98 63.67 3.56
CA VAL A 13 -31.79 64.55 4.75
C VAL A 13 -31.74 63.76 6.09
N SER A 14 -30.74 63.85 6.98
CA SER A 14 -29.48 64.59 7.09
C SER A 14 -28.57 63.89 8.11
N CYS A 15 -27.26 64.04 7.92
CA CYS A 15 -26.18 63.74 8.85
C CYS A 15 -26.31 64.52 10.19
N CYS A 16 -25.90 63.92 11.31
CA CYS A 16 -24.95 64.50 12.28
C CYS A 16 -24.65 63.52 13.45
N ILE A 17 -23.44 62.98 13.39
CA ILE A 17 -22.46 62.63 14.44
C ILE A 17 -22.87 62.92 15.91
N GLY A 18 -22.64 61.92 16.79
CA GLY A 18 -22.49 62.15 18.23
C GLY A 18 -22.22 60.88 19.05
N CYS A 19 -20.96 60.49 19.20
CA CYS A 19 -20.49 59.49 20.17
C CYS A 19 -20.66 59.97 21.62
N SER A 20 -20.99 59.07 22.57
CA SER A 20 -20.13 58.84 23.75
C SER A 20 -20.57 57.63 24.60
N SER A 21 -19.66 56.66 24.67
CA SER A 21 -19.21 55.87 25.85
C SER A 21 -20.19 55.22 26.83
N LYS A 22 -20.00 53.89 26.92
CA LYS A 22 -19.64 53.11 28.13
C LYS A 22 -20.74 52.49 29.00
N ASP A 23 -20.67 51.16 28.94
CA ASP A 23 -20.57 50.21 30.06
C ASP A 23 -21.74 49.25 30.31
N ALA A 24 -21.46 48.02 29.87
CA ALA A 24 -21.53 46.79 30.66
C ALA A 24 -22.92 46.31 31.06
N GLN A 25 -23.61 45.72 30.09
CA GLN A 25 -24.66 44.75 30.37
C GLN A 25 -24.10 43.35 30.09
N GLY A 26 -23.96 42.59 31.18
CA GLY A 26 -23.49 41.21 31.17
C GLY A 26 -24.23 40.38 30.14
N ARG A 27 -23.49 39.93 29.13
CA ARG A 27 -23.77 38.68 28.45
C ARG A 27 -22.73 37.72 28.98
N THR A 28 -23.17 36.77 29.79
CA THR A 28 -22.42 35.53 29.94
C THR A 28 -22.31 34.92 28.55
N GLU A 29 -21.13 35.01 27.96
CA GLU A 29 -20.79 34.19 26.81
C GLU A 29 -20.98 32.74 27.24
N ILE A 30 -21.98 32.08 26.65
CA ILE A 30 -22.04 30.63 26.68
C ILE A 30 -20.86 30.22 25.81
N ASN A 31 -19.72 29.99 26.45
CA ASN A 31 -18.54 29.44 25.81
C ASN A 31 -18.97 28.07 25.31
N ALA A 32 -19.24 27.94 24.02
CA ALA A 32 -19.49 26.67 23.34
C ALA A 32 -18.16 25.90 23.19
N LYS A 33 -17.46 25.74 24.31
CA LYS A 33 -16.45 24.72 24.52
C LYS A 33 -17.08 23.74 25.49
N ASP A 34 -16.86 22.46 25.23
CA ASP A 34 -17.28 21.32 26.05
C ASP A 34 -18.59 20.65 25.58
N GLU A 35 -18.67 20.36 24.27
CA GLU A 35 -19.11 19.03 23.85
C GLU A 35 -17.86 18.24 23.47
N ASP A 36 -17.52 17.25 24.29
CA ASP A 36 -16.42 16.31 24.08
C ASP A 36 -16.56 15.60 22.72
N GLU A 37 -15.87 16.10 21.68
CA GLU A 37 -15.29 15.19 20.69
C GLU A 37 -14.27 14.34 21.46
N ALA A 38 -14.71 13.20 21.97
CA ALA A 38 -13.84 12.23 22.62
C ALA A 38 -12.68 11.93 21.66
N SER A 39 -11.50 12.49 21.96
CA SER A 39 -10.32 12.34 21.13
C SER A 39 -10.03 10.84 21.00
N VAL A 40 -10.21 10.30 19.79
CA VAL A 40 -10.03 8.87 19.57
C VAL A 40 -8.60 8.51 19.92
N THR A 41 -8.44 7.66 20.94
CA THR A 41 -7.12 7.28 21.44
C THR A 41 -6.43 6.33 20.46
N GLU A 42 -5.10 6.31 20.47
CA GLU A 42 -4.28 5.37 19.69
C GLU A 42 -4.71 3.91 19.92
N ALA A 43 -4.97 3.53 21.18
CA ALA A 43 -5.40 2.19 21.55
C ALA A 43 -6.78 1.83 20.99
N GLN A 44 -7.72 2.79 20.93
CA GLN A 44 -9.04 2.57 20.34
C GLN A 44 -8.93 2.36 18.82
N LEU A 45 -8.10 3.12 18.11
CA LEU A 45 -7.86 2.91 16.68
C LEU A 45 -7.25 1.53 16.42
N LEU A 46 -6.28 1.12 17.24
CA LEU A 46 -5.67 -0.20 17.16
C LEU A 46 -6.71 -1.31 17.34
N GLN A 47 -7.53 -1.20 18.39
CA GLN A 47 -8.54 -2.21 18.70
C GLN A 47 -9.58 -2.34 17.58
N GLN A 48 -10.04 -1.20 17.04
CA GLN A 48 -10.97 -1.20 15.90
C GLN A 48 -10.31 -1.79 14.65
N GLY A 49 -9.08 -1.41 14.33
CA GLY A 49 -8.34 -1.95 13.19
C GLY A 49 -8.18 -3.46 13.27
N LYS A 50 -7.77 -3.97 14.44
CA LYS A 50 -7.65 -5.42 14.69
C LYS A 50 -8.99 -6.13 14.53
N LYS A 51 -10.05 -5.62 15.15
CA LYS A 51 -11.40 -6.18 15.04
C LYS A 51 -11.84 -6.30 13.58
N TYR A 52 -11.77 -5.21 12.82
CA TYR A 52 -12.19 -5.24 11.42
C TYR A 52 -11.30 -6.14 10.55
N PHE A 53 -10.00 -6.23 10.88
CA PHE A 53 -9.09 -7.13 10.18
C PHE A 53 -9.46 -8.60 10.42
N GLU A 54 -9.78 -8.96 11.66
CA GLU A 54 -10.23 -10.31 12.05
C GLU A 54 -11.59 -10.67 11.42
N GLU A 55 -12.48 -9.69 11.27
CA GLU A 55 -13.76 -9.84 10.57
C GLU A 55 -13.63 -9.90 9.03
N GLY A 56 -12.41 -9.76 8.49
CA GLY A 56 -12.15 -9.76 7.04
C GLY A 56 -12.54 -8.45 6.33
N LEU A 57 -12.91 -7.41 7.09
CA LEU A 57 -13.26 -6.08 6.59
C LEU A 57 -11.99 -5.25 6.36
N TYR A 58 -11.12 -5.73 5.47
CA TYR A 58 -9.76 -5.22 5.28
C TYR A 58 -9.69 -3.74 4.90
N SER A 59 -10.62 -3.25 4.08
CA SER A 59 -10.66 -1.83 3.71
C SER A 59 -10.90 -0.93 4.93
N VAL A 60 -11.85 -1.30 5.79
CA VAL A 60 -12.16 -0.55 7.01
C VAL A 60 -11.02 -0.68 8.02
N ALA A 61 -10.43 -1.88 8.13
CA ALA A 61 -9.27 -2.10 8.97
C ALA A 61 -8.08 -1.21 8.56
N GLN A 62 -7.78 -1.15 7.25
CA GLN A 62 -6.74 -0.30 6.67
C GLN A 62 -6.95 1.16 7.06
N GLU A 63 -8.18 1.68 6.95
CA GLU A 63 -8.50 3.07 7.35
C GLU A 63 -8.21 3.35 8.82
N LYS A 64 -8.53 2.40 9.73
CA LYS A 64 -8.24 2.55 11.16
C LYS A 64 -6.75 2.51 11.46
N PHE A 65 -6.00 1.61 10.84
CA PHE A 65 -4.54 1.58 10.98
C PHE A 65 -3.87 2.81 10.38
N GLN A 66 -4.34 3.31 9.24
CA GLN A 66 -3.82 4.52 8.62
C GLN A 66 -4.09 5.76 9.49
N SER A 67 -5.29 5.86 10.07
CA SER A 67 -5.61 6.92 11.03
C SER A 67 -4.68 6.88 12.24
N LEU A 68 -4.35 5.68 12.73
CA LEU A 68 -3.40 5.50 13.82
C LEU A 68 -2.01 6.01 13.44
N VAL A 69 -1.45 5.55 12.32
CA VAL A 69 -0.11 5.95 11.87
C VAL A 69 -0.03 7.46 11.59
N ASN A 70 -1.09 8.06 11.05
CA ASN A 70 -1.14 9.48 10.76
C ASN A 70 -1.19 10.35 12.03
N ASN A 71 -1.99 9.94 13.02
CA ASN A 71 -2.18 10.71 14.25
C ASN A 71 -1.08 10.44 15.30
N PHE A 72 -0.50 9.24 15.28
CA PHE A 72 0.47 8.75 16.27
C PHE A 72 1.68 8.10 15.59
N PRO A 73 2.44 8.82 14.73
CA PRO A 73 3.51 8.23 13.90
C PRO A 73 4.70 7.67 14.69
N LEU A 74 4.91 8.13 15.92
CA LEU A 74 5.95 7.63 16.83
C LEU A 74 5.37 6.81 17.99
N GLY A 75 4.09 6.46 17.91
CA GLY A 75 3.39 5.70 18.93
C GLY A 75 3.86 4.24 18.98
N PRO A 76 3.67 3.55 20.12
CA PRO A 76 4.06 2.16 20.29
C PRO A 76 3.37 1.21 19.31
N TYR A 77 2.26 1.62 18.69
CA TYR A 77 1.52 0.80 17.73
C TYR A 77 1.73 1.22 16.27
N ALA A 78 2.56 2.23 16.00
CA ALA A 78 2.82 2.72 14.65
C ALA A 78 3.47 1.64 13.76
N GLU A 79 4.45 0.90 14.29
CA GLU A 79 5.13 -0.19 13.58
C GLU A 79 4.13 -1.30 13.21
N PHE A 80 3.41 -1.81 14.21
CA PHE A 80 2.40 -2.86 13.99
C PHE A 80 1.33 -2.43 12.98
N SER A 81 0.82 -1.20 13.11
CA SER A 81 -0.23 -0.68 12.24
C SER A 81 0.27 -0.47 10.81
N SER A 82 1.52 -0.01 10.65
CA SER A 82 2.16 0.13 9.34
C SER A 82 2.27 -1.21 8.62
N LEU A 83 2.64 -2.28 9.32
CA LEU A 83 2.64 -3.63 8.75
C LEU A 83 1.22 -4.09 8.39
N LYS A 84 0.24 -3.83 9.26
CA LYS A 84 -1.16 -4.24 9.04
C LYS A 84 -1.83 -3.51 7.88
N ILE A 85 -1.42 -2.29 7.55
CA ILE A 85 -1.86 -1.60 6.32
C ILE A 85 -1.44 -2.41 5.10
N ALA A 86 -0.18 -2.84 5.03
CA ALA A 86 0.32 -3.67 3.92
C ALA A 86 -0.34 -5.05 3.87
N ASP A 87 -0.56 -5.69 5.04
CA ASP A 87 -1.30 -6.97 5.13
C ASP A 87 -2.74 -6.82 4.60
N ALA A 88 -3.41 -5.72 4.91
CA ALA A 88 -4.78 -5.46 4.46
C ALA A 88 -4.84 -5.24 2.94
N GLU A 89 -3.88 -4.51 2.37
CA GLU A 89 -3.75 -4.33 0.92
C GLU A 89 -3.51 -5.66 0.21
N TYR A 90 -2.64 -6.50 0.75
CA TYR A 90 -2.42 -7.86 0.27
C TYR A 90 -3.70 -8.69 0.29
N ALA A 91 -4.44 -8.67 1.40
CA ALA A 91 -5.68 -9.42 1.56
C ALA A 91 -6.79 -8.94 0.60
N MET A 92 -6.76 -7.68 0.18
CA MET A 92 -7.64 -7.12 -0.85
C MET A 92 -7.15 -7.36 -2.29
N ALA A 93 -6.09 -8.15 -2.48
CA ALA A 93 -5.41 -8.38 -3.76
C ALA A 93 -4.89 -7.10 -4.45
N LYS A 94 -4.66 -6.02 -3.67
CA LYS A 94 -4.05 -4.78 -4.14
C LYS A 94 -2.52 -4.91 -4.11
N TYR A 95 -1.98 -5.85 -4.87
CA TYR A 95 -0.57 -6.26 -4.74
C TYR A 95 0.42 -5.14 -5.02
N THR A 96 0.13 -4.22 -5.95
CA THR A 96 0.98 -3.05 -6.23
C THR A 96 1.06 -2.09 -5.04
N ASP A 97 -0.06 -1.85 -4.37
CA ASP A 97 -0.11 -1.00 -3.18
C ASP A 97 0.62 -1.70 -2.02
N ALA A 98 0.34 -3.00 -1.82
CA ALA A 98 0.99 -3.82 -0.80
C ALA A 98 2.52 -3.84 -0.95
N ILE A 99 3.06 -3.95 -2.18
CA ILE A 99 4.50 -3.86 -2.44
C ILE A 99 5.07 -2.55 -1.89
N SER A 100 4.42 -1.44 -2.22
CA SER A 100 4.85 -0.10 -1.80
C SER A 100 4.82 0.04 -0.28
N SER A 101 3.77 -0.46 0.37
CA SER A 101 3.59 -0.40 1.81
C SER A 101 4.57 -1.31 2.57
N TYR A 102 4.80 -2.55 2.13
CA TYR A 102 5.80 -3.43 2.76
C TYR A 102 7.23 -2.91 2.57
N GLN A 103 7.55 -2.34 1.41
CA GLN A 103 8.85 -1.70 1.17
C GLN A 103 9.03 -0.48 2.09
N SER A 104 8.00 0.35 2.21
CA SER A 104 8.01 1.51 3.11
C SER A 104 8.17 1.08 4.57
N PHE A 105 7.44 0.05 5.01
CA PHE A 105 7.62 -0.55 6.34
C PHE A 105 9.07 -1.00 6.56
N SER A 106 9.66 -1.74 5.61
CA SER A 106 11.04 -2.24 5.71
C SER A 106 12.10 -1.13 5.73
N GLN A 107 11.78 0.05 5.19
CA GLN A 107 12.63 1.24 5.22
C GLN A 107 12.47 2.01 6.52
N SER A 108 11.24 2.21 6.99
CA SER A 108 10.93 2.93 8.22
C SER A 108 11.34 2.18 9.49
N TYR A 109 11.26 0.84 9.45
CA TYR A 109 11.56 -0.03 10.60
C TYR A 109 12.67 -1.04 10.27
N PRO A 110 13.92 -0.60 10.03
CA PRO A 110 15.02 -1.46 9.57
C PRO A 110 15.44 -2.54 10.59
N ASN A 111 15.16 -2.32 11.88
CA ASN A 111 15.48 -3.25 12.96
C ASN A 111 14.28 -4.09 13.41
N SER A 112 13.13 -3.99 12.71
CA SER A 112 11.93 -4.74 13.06
C SER A 112 12.16 -6.25 12.91
N ALA A 113 11.70 -7.02 13.88
CA ALA A 113 11.64 -8.48 13.77
C ALA A 113 10.72 -8.96 12.62
N ALA A 114 9.79 -8.10 12.17
CA ALA A 114 8.89 -8.39 11.05
C ALA A 114 9.46 -7.97 9.69
N ARG A 115 10.65 -7.37 9.62
CA ARG A 115 11.29 -6.99 8.35
C ARG A 115 11.51 -8.17 7.38
N PRO A 116 12.01 -9.36 7.80
CA PRO A 116 12.11 -10.50 6.88
C PRO A 116 10.75 -10.97 6.36
N TYR A 117 9.68 -10.90 7.17
CA TYR A 117 8.32 -11.15 6.71
C TYR A 117 7.88 -10.16 5.63
N ALA A 118 8.09 -8.86 5.86
CA ALA A 118 7.73 -7.84 4.88
C ALA A 118 8.48 -8.00 3.56
N ILE A 119 9.78 -8.35 3.58
CA ILE A 119 10.56 -8.60 2.36
C ILE A 119 10.04 -9.84 1.61
N LEU A 120 9.71 -10.92 2.34
CA LEU A 120 9.09 -12.10 1.74
C LEU A 120 7.75 -11.73 1.05
N GLN A 121 6.91 -10.94 1.73
CA GLN A 121 5.63 -10.51 1.17
C GLN A 121 5.79 -9.62 -0.06
N VAL A 122 6.82 -8.76 -0.12
CA VAL A 122 7.14 -8.01 -1.35
C VAL A 122 7.40 -8.97 -2.52
N ALA A 123 8.17 -10.03 -2.30
CA ALA A 123 8.47 -11.02 -3.35
C ALA A 123 7.19 -11.73 -3.84
N ILE A 124 6.34 -12.17 -2.89
CA ILE A 124 5.06 -12.82 -3.18
C ILE A 124 4.11 -11.87 -3.92
N CYS A 125 3.96 -10.63 -3.48
CA CYS A 125 3.12 -9.65 -4.16
C CYS A 125 3.58 -9.39 -5.60
N PHE A 126 4.90 -9.32 -5.85
CA PHE A 126 5.42 -9.19 -7.21
C PHE A 126 5.05 -10.39 -8.09
N GLN A 127 5.12 -11.62 -7.57
CA GLN A 127 4.66 -12.81 -8.31
C GLN A 127 3.17 -12.76 -8.61
N LEU A 128 2.35 -12.36 -7.64
CA LEU A 128 0.89 -12.27 -7.79
C LEU A 128 0.45 -11.12 -8.71
N ALA A 129 1.25 -10.04 -8.79
CA ALA A 129 1.02 -8.92 -9.70
C ALA A 129 1.40 -9.26 -11.16
N ASN A 130 2.06 -10.39 -11.42
CA ASN A 130 2.47 -10.78 -12.76
C ASN A 130 1.25 -11.01 -13.67
N GLN A 131 1.22 -10.34 -14.83
CA GLN A 131 0.11 -10.38 -15.78
C GLN A 131 0.19 -11.54 -16.79
N GLY A 132 1.17 -12.43 -16.63
CA GLY A 132 1.33 -13.66 -17.40
C GLY A 132 2.57 -13.69 -18.29
N ILE A 133 2.85 -14.88 -18.82
CA ILE A 133 4.10 -15.28 -19.49
C ILE A 133 4.43 -14.42 -20.74
N GLY A 134 3.46 -13.80 -21.40
CA GLY A 134 3.68 -12.95 -22.58
C GLY A 134 3.69 -11.44 -22.31
N ARG A 135 3.65 -11.02 -21.04
CA ARG A 135 3.62 -9.61 -20.62
C ARG A 135 5.01 -9.16 -20.13
N ASP A 136 5.09 -7.90 -19.74
CA ASP A 136 6.31 -7.32 -19.16
C ASP A 136 6.82 -8.13 -17.97
N ASN A 137 8.13 -8.37 -17.93
CA ASN A 137 8.78 -9.24 -16.95
C ASN A 137 9.27 -8.50 -15.70
N ALA A 138 9.05 -7.19 -15.60
CA ALA A 138 9.53 -6.35 -14.49
C ALA A 138 9.03 -6.84 -13.12
N THR A 139 7.82 -7.39 -13.05
CA THR A 139 7.27 -8.00 -11.82
C THR A 139 8.09 -9.22 -11.38
N LEU A 140 8.47 -10.10 -12.31
CA LEU A 140 9.30 -11.27 -12.01
C LEU A 140 10.72 -10.88 -11.59
N GLU A 141 11.29 -9.84 -12.18
CA GLU A 141 12.59 -9.29 -11.76
C GLU A 141 12.50 -8.64 -10.37
N GLY A 142 11.39 -7.95 -10.08
CA GLY A 142 11.11 -7.40 -8.75
C GLY A 142 11.03 -8.50 -7.68
N ALA A 143 10.32 -9.59 -7.98
CA ALA A 143 10.23 -10.75 -7.10
C ALA A 143 11.60 -11.38 -6.84
N GLU A 144 12.42 -11.56 -7.89
CA GLU A 144 13.76 -12.14 -7.75
C GLU A 144 14.64 -11.30 -6.83
N LYS A 145 14.65 -9.98 -7.04
CA LYS A 145 15.43 -9.06 -6.19
C LYS A 145 14.99 -9.13 -4.74
N ALA A 146 13.69 -9.25 -4.47
CA ALA A 146 13.16 -9.35 -3.12
C ALA A 146 13.54 -10.68 -2.44
N TYR A 147 13.45 -11.81 -3.13
CA TYR A 147 13.93 -13.09 -2.60
C TYR A 147 15.43 -13.10 -2.34
N GLN A 148 16.23 -12.62 -3.30
CA GLN A 148 17.68 -12.52 -3.13
C GLN A 148 18.05 -11.64 -1.94
N LYS A 149 17.33 -10.52 -1.76
CA LYS A 149 17.49 -9.65 -0.60
C LYS A 149 17.17 -10.39 0.70
N LEU A 150 16.06 -11.14 0.76
CA LEU A 150 15.69 -11.95 1.92
C LEU A 150 16.77 -12.96 2.27
N PHE A 151 17.25 -13.74 1.30
CA PHE A 151 18.27 -14.77 1.53
C PHE A 151 19.64 -14.19 1.87
N THR A 152 19.95 -12.99 1.38
CA THR A 152 21.23 -12.32 1.66
C THR A 152 21.22 -11.64 3.03
N GLU A 153 20.15 -10.93 3.38
CA GLU A 153 20.07 -10.16 4.62
C GLU A 153 19.61 -10.99 5.82
N TYR A 154 18.85 -12.07 5.59
CA TYR A 154 18.24 -12.90 6.64
C TYR A 154 18.36 -14.41 6.36
N PRO A 155 19.56 -14.95 6.07
CA PRO A 155 19.73 -16.34 5.63
C PRO A 155 19.11 -17.38 6.58
N ASP A 156 19.21 -17.16 7.89
CA ASP A 156 18.78 -18.11 8.92
C ASP A 156 17.34 -17.85 9.44
N SER A 157 16.57 -16.98 8.79
CA SER A 157 15.20 -16.68 9.22
C SER A 157 14.21 -17.75 8.73
N LEU A 158 13.17 -18.01 9.52
CA LEU A 158 12.03 -18.87 9.11
C LEU A 158 11.41 -18.41 7.78
N PHE A 159 11.45 -17.11 7.50
CA PHE A 159 10.93 -16.53 6.26
C PHE A 159 11.82 -16.85 5.05
N SER A 160 13.14 -16.93 5.23
CA SER A 160 14.04 -17.40 4.19
C SER A 160 13.79 -18.87 3.86
N ASP A 161 13.59 -19.72 4.88
CA ASP A 161 13.23 -21.12 4.64
C ASP A 161 11.88 -21.25 3.94
N THR A 162 10.88 -20.49 4.39
CA THR A 162 9.54 -20.46 3.75
C THR A 162 9.62 -19.95 2.31
N GLY A 163 10.50 -18.97 2.05
CA GLY A 163 10.67 -18.34 0.75
C GLY A 163 11.35 -19.22 -0.30
N LYS A 164 12.06 -20.29 0.07
CA LYS A 164 12.76 -21.19 -0.88
C LYS A 164 11.82 -21.75 -1.93
N LYS A 165 10.68 -22.32 -1.51
CA LYS A 165 9.69 -22.86 -2.44
C LYS A 165 9.12 -21.76 -3.36
N GLY A 166 8.76 -20.60 -2.80
CA GLY A 166 8.26 -19.48 -3.60
C GLY A 166 9.28 -18.95 -4.61
N TYR A 167 10.57 -19.04 -4.28
CA TYR A 167 11.66 -18.72 -5.19
C TYR A 167 11.82 -19.77 -6.31
N ASP A 168 11.68 -21.06 -6.00
CA ASP A 168 11.67 -22.11 -7.02
C ASP A 168 10.49 -21.92 -8.00
N ASP A 169 9.30 -21.60 -7.48
CA ASP A 169 8.11 -21.28 -8.29
C ASP A 169 8.36 -20.05 -9.19
N LEU A 170 9.06 -19.02 -8.68
CA LEU A 170 9.48 -17.87 -9.46
C LEU A 170 10.44 -18.26 -10.59
N LEU A 171 11.44 -19.10 -10.30
CA LEU A 171 12.42 -19.54 -11.29
C LEU A 171 11.74 -20.32 -12.41
N ALA A 172 10.80 -21.20 -12.08
CA ALA A 172 9.97 -21.91 -13.06
C ALA A 172 9.18 -20.93 -13.95
N LEU A 173 8.53 -19.92 -13.34
CA LEU A 173 7.78 -18.90 -14.07
C LEU A 173 8.65 -18.07 -15.01
N ARG A 174 9.87 -17.73 -14.59
CA ARG A 174 10.83 -17.01 -15.43
C ARG A 174 11.38 -17.88 -16.56
N ALA A 175 11.66 -19.16 -16.29
CA ALA A 175 12.05 -20.09 -17.33
C ALA A 175 10.95 -20.22 -18.41
N ALA A 176 9.69 -20.37 -17.99
CA ALA A 176 8.55 -20.43 -18.90
C ALA A 176 8.40 -19.14 -19.75
N HIS A 177 8.63 -17.97 -19.15
CA HIS A 177 8.67 -16.68 -19.88
C HIS A 177 9.77 -16.65 -20.94
N GLN A 178 10.99 -17.10 -20.63
CA GLN A 178 12.06 -17.16 -21.61
C GLN A 178 11.78 -18.17 -22.73
N GLU A 179 11.19 -19.32 -22.40
CA GLU A 179 10.81 -20.31 -23.40
C GLU A 179 9.73 -19.78 -24.36
N PHE A 180 8.75 -19.03 -23.84
CA PHE A 180 7.76 -18.35 -24.67
C PHE A 180 8.41 -17.42 -25.70
N ILE A 181 9.41 -16.63 -25.28
CA ILE A 181 10.17 -15.75 -26.16
C ILE A 181 10.96 -16.55 -27.20
N LEU A 182 11.65 -17.62 -26.80
CA LEU A 182 12.38 -18.50 -27.73
C LEU A 182 11.45 -19.09 -28.79
N ASN A 183 10.29 -19.59 -28.37
CA ASN A 183 9.28 -20.14 -29.25
C ASN A 183 8.72 -19.08 -30.22
N PHE A 184 8.59 -17.82 -29.77
CA PHE A 184 8.22 -16.71 -30.64
C PHE A 184 9.27 -16.46 -31.73
N TYR A 185 10.55 -16.32 -31.39
CA TYR A 185 11.63 -16.10 -32.37
C TYR A 185 11.77 -17.26 -33.36
N LYS A 186 11.69 -18.50 -32.86
CA LYS A 186 11.72 -19.71 -33.68
C LYS A 186 10.58 -19.76 -34.69
N LYS A 187 9.34 -19.49 -34.25
CA LYS A 187 8.16 -19.47 -35.13
C LYS A 187 8.24 -18.38 -36.20
N ARG A 188 8.91 -17.26 -35.91
CA ARG A 188 9.09 -16.15 -36.86
C ARG A 188 10.26 -16.33 -37.82
N GLY A 189 11.09 -17.37 -37.63
CA GLY A 189 12.28 -17.63 -38.46
C GLY A 189 13.47 -16.72 -38.14
N PHE A 190 13.50 -16.10 -36.96
CA PHE A 190 14.60 -15.23 -36.51
C PHE A 190 15.74 -16.06 -35.90
N THR A 191 16.49 -16.78 -36.74
CA THR A 191 17.50 -17.76 -36.30
C THR A 191 18.61 -17.18 -35.43
N GLU A 192 19.21 -16.05 -35.81
CA GLU A 192 20.30 -15.44 -35.03
C GLU A 192 19.85 -15.03 -33.63
N ALA A 193 18.70 -14.34 -33.53
CA ALA A 193 18.11 -13.93 -32.26
C ALA A 193 17.71 -15.13 -31.39
N TYR A 194 17.17 -16.19 -32.01
CA TYR A 194 16.87 -17.44 -31.33
C TYR A 194 18.12 -18.09 -30.72
N GLU A 195 19.19 -18.25 -31.50
CA GLU A 195 20.42 -18.90 -31.03
C GLU A 195 21.09 -18.10 -29.91
N ALA A 196 21.17 -16.77 -30.05
CA ALA A 196 21.71 -15.90 -29.01
C ALA A 196 20.92 -16.03 -27.69
N ARG A 197 19.59 -16.00 -27.76
CA ARG A 197 18.74 -16.13 -26.57
C ARG A 197 18.75 -17.54 -26.01
N LYS A 198 18.90 -18.56 -26.86
CA LYS A 198 18.98 -19.96 -26.45
C LYS A 198 20.25 -20.24 -25.65
N GLN A 199 21.38 -19.65 -26.04
CA GLN A 199 22.61 -19.73 -25.25
C GLN A 199 22.43 -19.12 -23.85
N GLU A 200 21.81 -17.94 -23.76
CA GLU A 200 21.48 -17.34 -22.47
C GLU A 200 20.55 -18.26 -21.65
N PHE A 201 19.52 -18.82 -22.30
CA PHE A 201 18.59 -19.72 -21.64
C PHE A 201 19.29 -20.95 -21.05
N ASP A 202 20.10 -21.62 -21.87
CA ASP A 202 20.82 -22.84 -21.47
C ASP A 202 21.83 -22.57 -20.35
N SER A 203 22.44 -21.37 -20.31
CA SER A 203 23.40 -21.01 -19.28
C SER A 203 22.78 -20.77 -17.90
N LYS A 204 21.57 -20.20 -17.84
CA LYS A 204 20.92 -19.78 -16.59
C LYS A 204 19.88 -20.77 -16.08
N TRP A 205 19.07 -21.34 -16.97
CA TRP A 205 17.82 -22.02 -16.57
C TRP A 205 17.89 -23.54 -16.66
N LYS A 206 18.75 -24.08 -17.52
CA LYS A 206 18.84 -25.53 -17.77
C LYS A 206 19.24 -26.35 -16.54
N GLN A 207 20.04 -25.77 -15.65
CA GLN A 207 20.44 -26.43 -14.40
C GLN A 207 19.29 -26.43 -13.38
N HIS A 208 18.50 -25.36 -13.32
CA HIS A 208 17.35 -25.27 -12.41
C HIS A 208 16.21 -26.21 -12.81
N LEU A 209 15.90 -26.30 -14.12
CA LEU A 209 14.84 -27.20 -14.61
C LEU A 209 15.14 -28.68 -14.37
N LYS A 210 16.41 -29.10 -14.43
CA LYS A 210 16.78 -30.49 -14.11
C LYS A 210 16.50 -30.87 -12.66
N ASN A 211 16.72 -29.93 -11.74
CA ASN A 211 16.56 -30.18 -10.32
C ASN A 211 15.09 -30.12 -9.88
N SER A 212 14.21 -29.46 -10.65
CA SER A 212 12.77 -29.41 -10.38
C SER A 212 12.02 -30.65 -10.86
N ASP A 213 12.54 -31.38 -11.84
CA ASP A 213 11.92 -32.62 -12.37
C ASP A 213 12.25 -33.86 -11.52
N GLU A 214 13.24 -33.76 -10.62
CA GLU A 214 13.75 -34.87 -9.79
C GLU A 214 13.22 -34.89 -8.35
N ASN A 215 12.46 -33.87 -7.93
CA ASN A 215 11.87 -33.74 -6.58
C ASN A 215 10.33 -33.74 -6.63
#